data_AF-A0AAP4BC61-F1
#
_entry.id   AF-A0AAP4BC61-F1
#
_cell.length_a   1.000
_cell.length_b   1.000
_cell.length_c   1.000
_cell.angle_alpha   90.00
_cell.angle_beta   90.00
_cell.angle_gamma   90.00
#
_symmetry.space_group_name_H-M   'P 1'
#
loop_
_entity.id
_entity.type
_entity.pdbx_description
1 polymer ?
#
loop_
_entity_poly.entity_id
_entity_poly.type
_entity_poly.pdbx_seq_one_letter_code
_entity_poly.pdbx_strand_id
1 'polypeptide(L)'
;MKSLNTIQKTFRVFQILTKIATVFCIVGASFCAVGALCALAWHSGGKVFSIFGEEIKLNFGGATFNGAMAELLSNMVFLVTESILLTFAYRYLKTEQAEGTPFTENGAAQLRRLGIRCIYMPIVAIVIVAVITVFLGVERSGDISNLLSVGTGIVLIMASLIFRYGAELERGDQARITDGG
;
A
#
# COMPACT_ATOMS: atom_id res chain seq x y z
N MET A 1 -4.07 -22.38 -24.79
CA MET A 1 -2.88 -21.81 -24.12
C MET A 1 -2.58 -20.32 -24.41
N LYS A 2 -3.30 -19.62 -25.31
CA LYS A 2 -3.06 -18.18 -25.52
C LYS A 2 -3.48 -17.30 -24.33
N SER A 3 -4.58 -17.62 -23.64
CA SER A 3 -5.07 -16.80 -22.52
C SER A 3 -4.16 -16.83 -21.29
N LEU A 4 -3.63 -18.00 -20.90
CA LEU A 4 -2.74 -18.13 -19.75
C LEU A 4 -1.43 -17.34 -19.93
N ASN A 5 -0.86 -17.36 -21.13
CA ASN A 5 0.33 -16.55 -21.45
C ASN A 5 0.02 -15.04 -21.37
N THR A 6 -1.15 -14.60 -21.83
CA THR A 6 -1.60 -13.21 -21.66
C THR A 6 -1.73 -12.85 -20.18
N ILE A 7 -2.35 -13.71 -19.37
CA ILE A 7 -2.49 -13.51 -17.91
C ILE A 7 -1.11 -13.35 -17.27
N GLN A 8 -0.18 -14.27 -17.50
CA GLN A 8 1.17 -14.20 -16.91
C GLN A 8 1.92 -12.91 -17.29
N LYS A 9 1.81 -12.48 -18.55
CA LYS A 9 2.41 -11.20 -18.99
C LYS A 9 1.82 -10.02 -18.26
N THR A 10 0.49 -9.97 -18.10
CA THR A 10 -0.19 -8.93 -17.33
C THR A 10 0.26 -8.93 -15.87
N PHE A 11 0.36 -10.10 -15.24
CA PHE A 11 0.87 -10.24 -13.88
C PHE A 11 2.32 -9.75 -13.74
N ARG A 12 3.15 -9.90 -14.78
CA ARG A 12 4.51 -9.35 -14.81
C ARG A 12 4.53 -7.84 -14.81
N VAL A 13 3.67 -7.22 -15.61
CA VAL A 13 3.54 -5.76 -15.63
C VAL A 13 3.11 -5.27 -14.26
N PHE A 14 2.09 -5.89 -13.65
CA PHE A 14 1.66 -5.52 -12.30
C PHE A 14 2.75 -5.73 -11.26
N GLN A 15 3.52 -6.82 -11.33
CA GLN A 15 4.61 -7.05 -10.38
C GLN A 15 5.67 -5.95 -10.43
N ILE A 16 6.04 -5.50 -11.64
CA ILE A 16 6.98 -4.39 -11.82
C ILE A 16 6.37 -3.09 -11.29
N LEU A 17 5.12 -2.81 -11.64
CA LEU A 17 4.42 -1.60 -11.21
C LEU A 17 4.30 -1.53 -9.68
N THR A 18 3.91 -2.62 -9.02
CA THR A 18 3.81 -2.70 -7.56
C THR A 18 5.17 -2.51 -6.90
N LYS A 19 6.25 -3.05 -7.46
CA LYS A 19 7.61 -2.83 -6.95
C LYS A 19 8.00 -1.35 -7.04
N ILE A 20 7.74 -0.72 -8.18
CA ILE A 20 8.02 0.71 -8.40
C ILE A 20 7.21 1.55 -7.40
N ALA A 21 5.89 1.32 -7.30
CA ALA A 21 5.02 2.01 -6.36
C ALA A 21 5.50 1.86 -4.91
N THR A 22 5.94 0.66 -4.51
CA THR A 22 6.49 0.43 -3.16
C THR A 22 7.70 1.32 -2.89
N VAL A 23 8.62 1.44 -3.85
CA VAL A 23 9.80 2.31 -3.72
C VAL A 23 9.39 3.77 -3.60
N PHE A 24 8.44 4.23 -4.42
CA PHE A 24 7.92 5.60 -4.32
C PHE A 24 7.30 5.88 -2.95
N CYS A 25 6.52 4.95 -2.39
CA CYS A 25 5.95 5.11 -1.04
C CYS A 25 7.04 5.23 0.04
N ILE A 26 8.09 4.40 -0.02
CA ILE A 26 9.20 4.44 0.94
C ILE A 26 9.98 5.75 0.83
N VAL A 27 10.26 6.21 -0.40
CA VAL A 27 10.92 7.49 -0.65
C VAL A 27 10.06 8.62 -0.11
N GLY A 28 8.77 8.66 -0.45
CA GLY A 28 7.83 9.67 0.04
C GLY A 28 7.76 9.71 1.57
N ALA A 29 7.65 8.55 2.24
CA ALA A 29 7.65 8.47 3.70
C ALA A 29 8.94 9.02 4.31
N SER A 30 10.08 8.77 3.66
CA SER A 30 11.39 9.31 4.07
C SER A 30 11.43 10.84 3.92
N PHE A 31 10.88 11.39 2.83
CA PHE A 31 10.74 12.83 2.65
C PHE A 31 9.83 13.46 3.69
N CYS A 32 8.71 12.81 4.06
CA CYS A 32 7.84 13.28 5.14
C CYS A 32 8.60 13.32 6.49
N ALA A 33 9.38 12.29 6.80
CA ALA A 33 10.17 12.24 8.03
C ALA A 33 11.25 13.33 8.07
N VAL A 34 12.00 13.51 6.98
CA VAL A 34 12.98 14.60 6.86
C VAL A 34 12.29 15.96 6.97
N GLY A 35 11.15 16.15 6.30
CA GLY A 35 10.35 17.37 6.38
C GLY A 35 9.91 17.68 7.82
N ALA A 36 9.51 16.67 8.59
CA ALA A 36 9.11 16.83 9.98
C ALA A 36 10.30 17.24 10.87
N LEU A 37 11.46 16.61 10.68
CA LEU A 37 12.70 16.99 11.37
C LEU A 37 13.14 18.41 11.03
N CYS A 38 13.03 18.79 9.75
CA CYS A 38 13.28 20.15 9.29
C CYS A 38 12.35 21.15 9.95
N ALA A 39 11.04 20.86 10.03
CA ALA A 39 10.07 21.71 10.72
C ALA A 39 10.39 21.88 12.20
N LEU A 40 10.77 20.80 12.89
CA LEU A 40 11.18 20.83 14.31
C LEU A 40 12.43 21.67 14.55
N ALA A 41 13.45 21.49 13.70
CA ALA A 41 14.69 22.26 13.77
C ALA A 41 14.43 23.76 13.57
N TRP A 42 13.57 24.12 12.62
CA TRP A 42 13.14 25.50 12.40
C TRP A 42 12.42 26.09 13.62
N HIS A 43 11.46 25.35 14.19
CA HIS A 43 10.70 25.81 15.36
C HIS A 43 11.58 26.06 16.58
N SER A 44 12.65 25.27 16.73
CA SER A 44 13.63 25.40 17.82
C SER A 44 14.63 26.55 17.62
N GLY A 45 14.48 27.37 16.56
CA GLY A 45 15.41 28.44 16.21
C GLY A 45 16.69 27.95 15.54
N GLY A 46 16.73 26.67 15.13
CA GLY A 46 17.85 26.06 14.42
C GLY A 46 17.83 26.39 12.92
N LYS A 47 19.02 26.42 12.31
CA LYS A 47 19.19 26.63 10.88
C LYS A 47 19.00 25.29 10.15
N VAL A 48 18.03 25.22 9.24
CA VAL A 48 17.67 23.97 8.56
C VAL A 48 18.37 23.83 7.21
N PHE A 49 18.26 24.85 6.35
CA PHE A 49 18.90 24.87 5.03
C PHE A 49 19.57 26.22 4.80
N SER A 50 20.84 26.16 4.36
CA SER A 50 21.53 27.29 3.76
C SER A 50 21.98 26.90 2.37
N ILE A 51 21.62 27.71 1.38
CA ILE A 51 22.14 27.60 0.02
C ILE A 51 22.92 28.90 -0.22
N PHE A 52 24.19 28.77 -0.64
CA PHE A 52 25.10 29.91 -0.85
C PHE A 52 25.27 30.86 0.35
N GLY A 53 25.12 30.36 1.59
CA GLY A 53 25.29 31.16 2.79
C GLY A 53 24.06 32.00 3.18
N GLU A 54 22.99 31.95 2.38
CA GLU A 54 21.71 32.58 2.70
C GLU A 54 20.77 31.55 3.35
N GLU A 55 20.08 31.97 4.40
CA GLU A 55 19.14 31.13 5.13
C GLU A 55 17.82 31.04 4.38
N ILE A 56 17.42 29.82 4.00
CA ILE A 56 16.12 29.61 3.39
C ILE A 56 15.07 29.65 4.50
N LYS A 57 14.27 30.72 4.51
CA LYS A 57 13.09 30.78 5.36
C LYS A 57 12.07 29.75 4.86
N LEU A 58 11.88 28.67 5.62
CA LEU A 58 10.83 27.71 5.35
C LEU A 58 9.47 28.38 5.63
N ASN A 59 8.86 28.90 4.57
CA ASN A 59 7.53 29.48 4.65
C ASN A 59 6.50 28.36 4.46
N PHE A 60 5.89 27.92 5.56
CA PHE A 60 4.84 26.89 5.57
C PHE A 60 3.50 27.41 5.00
N GLY A 61 3.50 28.41 4.12
CA GLY A 61 2.29 28.90 3.43
C GLY A 61 1.17 29.38 4.35
N GLY A 62 1.52 29.91 5.54
CA GLY A 62 0.54 30.30 6.56
C GLY A 62 -0.01 29.15 7.42
N ALA A 63 0.40 27.90 7.17
CA ALA A 63 0.10 26.77 8.04
C ALA A 63 0.83 26.91 9.37
N THR A 64 0.15 26.60 10.47
CA THR A 64 0.76 26.55 11.80
C THR A 64 1.78 25.42 11.86
N PHE A 65 2.82 25.55 12.71
CA PHE A 65 3.81 24.50 12.93
C PHE A 65 3.15 23.14 13.24
N ASN A 66 2.13 23.15 14.11
CA ASN A 66 1.35 21.95 14.43
C ASN A 66 0.60 21.40 13.22
N GLY A 67 0.04 22.27 12.37
CA GLY A 67 -0.61 21.87 11.11
C GLY A 67 0.35 21.16 10.16
N ALA A 68 1.53 21.76 9.93
CA ALA A 68 2.55 21.17 9.07
C ALA A 68 3.06 19.81 9.61
N MET A 69 3.29 19.71 10.92
CA MET A 69 3.67 18.44 11.56
C MET A 69 2.56 17.40 11.46
N ALA A 70 1.31 17.79 11.67
CA ALA A 70 0.18 16.88 11.58
C ALA A 70 0.04 16.31 10.16
N GLU A 71 0.20 17.15 9.13
CA GLU A 71 0.15 16.73 7.73
C GLU A 71 1.31 15.79 7.38
N LEU A 72 2.55 16.17 7.71
CA LEU A 72 3.74 15.37 7.41
C LEU A 72 3.69 14.00 8.08
N LEU A 73 3.33 13.94 9.36
CA LEU A 73 3.20 12.68 10.10
C LEU A 73 2.02 11.85 9.59
N SER A 74 0.91 12.49 9.23
CA SER A 74 -0.25 11.77 8.67
C SER A 74 0.09 11.12 7.34
N ASN A 75 0.70 11.88 6.43
CA ASN A 75 1.14 11.39 5.12
C ASN A 75 2.19 10.28 5.26
N MET A 76 3.11 10.39 6.22
CA MET A 76 4.07 9.33 6.53
C MET A 76 3.35 8.03 6.91
N VAL A 77 2.35 8.07 7.79
CA VAL A 77 1.59 6.88 8.22
C VAL A 77 0.86 6.24 7.03
N PHE A 78 0.22 7.04 6.17
CA PHE A 78 -0.46 6.53 4.98
C PHE A 78 0.53 5.88 3.99
N LEU A 79 1.64 6.55 3.67
CA LEU A 79 2.66 6.02 2.76
C LEU A 79 3.30 4.73 3.27
N VAL A 80 3.57 4.63 4.58
CA VAL A 80 4.05 3.40 5.21
C VAL A 80 3.01 2.29 5.07
N THR A 81 1.75 2.59 5.36
CA THR A 81 0.65 1.61 5.25
C THR A 81 0.50 1.08 3.81
N GLU A 82 0.51 1.97 2.82
CA GLU A 82 0.48 1.60 1.41
C GLU A 82 1.69 0.77 0.99
N SER A 83 2.90 1.15 1.43
CA SER A 83 4.12 0.39 1.11
C SER A 83 4.05 -1.06 1.61
N ILE A 84 3.43 -1.29 2.78
CA ILE A 84 3.23 -2.62 3.35
C ILE A 84 2.23 -3.41 2.50
N LEU A 85 1.10 -2.80 2.12
CA LEU A 85 0.09 -3.45 1.26
C LEU A 85 0.66 -3.79 -0.12
N LEU A 86 1.39 -2.86 -0.74
CA LEU A 86 2.06 -3.08 -2.03
C LEU A 86 3.13 -4.19 -1.91
N THR A 87 3.85 -4.27 -0.79
CA THR A 87 4.80 -5.36 -0.56
C THR A 87 4.10 -6.72 -0.52
N PHE A 88 2.93 -6.82 0.12
CA PHE A 88 2.15 -8.05 0.12
C PHE A 88 1.59 -8.38 -1.27
N ALA A 89 1.12 -7.38 -2.01
CA ALA A 89 0.69 -7.56 -3.40
C ALA A 89 1.83 -8.05 -4.29
N TYR A 90 3.03 -7.47 -4.16
CA TYR A 90 4.23 -7.90 -4.88
C TYR A 90 4.58 -9.37 -4.59
N ARG A 91 4.51 -9.79 -3.31
CA ARG A 91 4.77 -11.18 -2.92
C ARG A 91 3.75 -12.14 -3.52
N TYR A 92 2.48 -11.76 -3.55
CA TYR A 92 1.42 -12.53 -4.21
C TYR A 92 1.72 -12.68 -5.71
N LEU A 93 1.93 -11.57 -6.42
CA LEU A 93 2.21 -11.57 -7.86
C LEU A 93 3.45 -12.40 -8.20
N LYS A 94 4.52 -12.28 -7.40
CA LYS A 94 5.74 -13.08 -7.56
C LYS A 94 5.49 -14.57 -7.37
N THR A 95 4.66 -14.96 -6.40
CA THR A 95 4.32 -16.36 -6.14
C THR A 95 3.49 -16.92 -7.28
N GLU A 96 2.48 -16.18 -7.74
CA GLU A 96 1.66 -16.58 -8.88
C GLU A 96 2.50 -16.76 -10.16
N GLN A 97 3.49 -15.89 -10.40
CA GLN A 97 4.41 -16.06 -11.52
C GLN A 97 5.26 -17.33 -11.44
N ALA A 98 5.66 -17.72 -10.24
CA ALA A 98 6.45 -18.93 -10.03
C ALA A 98 5.60 -20.19 -10.25
N GLU A 99 4.33 -20.15 -9.83
CA GLU A 99 3.37 -21.25 -10.00
C GLU A 99 2.79 -21.30 -11.43
N GLY A 100 2.88 -20.19 -12.19
CA GLY A 100 2.47 -20.11 -13.58
C GLY A 100 0.96 -20.06 -13.81
N THR A 101 0.15 -20.09 -12.76
CA THR A 101 -1.31 -20.00 -12.85
C THR A 101 -1.87 -19.34 -11.59
N PRO A 102 -2.91 -18.49 -11.70
CA PRO A 102 -3.66 -17.99 -10.54
C PRO A 102 -4.50 -19.08 -9.85
N PHE A 103 -4.76 -20.20 -10.53
CA PHE A 103 -5.66 -21.26 -10.06
C PHE A 103 -4.96 -22.25 -9.14
N THR A 104 -4.32 -21.73 -8.09
CA THR A 104 -3.74 -22.55 -7.03
C THR A 104 -4.43 -22.27 -5.71
N GLU A 105 -4.58 -23.28 -4.86
CA GLU A 105 -5.12 -23.09 -3.51
C GLU A 105 -4.27 -22.11 -2.69
N ASN A 106 -2.95 -22.20 -2.86
CA ASN A 106 -2.01 -21.31 -2.19
C ASN A 106 -2.17 -19.86 -2.67
N GLY A 107 -2.24 -19.63 -3.98
CA GLY A 107 -2.47 -18.31 -4.58
C GLY A 107 -3.79 -17.70 -4.11
N ALA A 108 -4.88 -18.46 -4.18
CA ALA A 108 -6.19 -18.02 -3.68
C ALA A 108 -6.16 -17.66 -2.18
N ALA A 109 -5.52 -18.48 -1.33
CA ALA A 109 -5.39 -18.19 0.09
C ALA A 109 -4.56 -16.91 0.35
N GLN A 110 -3.49 -16.69 -0.41
CA GLN A 110 -2.69 -15.48 -0.31
C GLN A 110 -3.46 -14.23 -0.76
N LEU A 111 -4.21 -14.32 -1.85
CA LEU A 111 -5.05 -13.22 -2.36
C LEU A 111 -6.15 -12.85 -1.36
N ARG A 112 -6.78 -13.84 -0.73
CA ARG A 112 -7.76 -13.62 0.35
C ARG A 112 -7.15 -12.87 1.53
N ARG A 113 -5.96 -13.29 1.98
CA ARG A 113 -5.24 -12.61 3.07
C ARG A 113 -4.86 -11.18 2.70
N LEU A 114 -4.45 -10.95 1.45
CA LEU A 114 -4.18 -9.60 0.94
C LEU A 114 -5.45 -8.73 0.97
N GLY A 115 -6.58 -9.26 0.49
CA GLY A 115 -7.86 -8.54 0.53
C GLY A 115 -8.29 -8.17 1.96
N ILE A 116 -8.13 -9.07 2.94
CA ILE A 116 -8.41 -8.75 4.35
C ILE A 116 -7.48 -7.63 4.85
N ARG A 117 -6.19 -7.64 4.51
CA ARG A 117 -5.24 -6.58 4.87
C ARG A 117 -5.60 -5.23 4.26
N CYS A 118 -6.06 -5.20 3.01
CA CYS A 118 -6.56 -3.98 2.37
C CYS A 118 -7.78 -3.38 3.09
N ILE A 119 -8.52 -4.15 3.91
CA ILE A 119 -9.64 -3.62 4.68
C ILE A 119 -9.17 -3.04 6.01
N TYR A 120 -8.44 -3.82 6.83
CA TYR A 120 -8.14 -3.37 8.19
C TYR A 120 -6.94 -2.42 8.30
N MET A 121 -5.92 -2.53 7.43
CA MET A 121 -4.73 -1.68 7.52
C MET A 121 -5.02 -0.18 7.33
N PRO A 122 -5.83 0.24 6.34
CA PRO A 122 -6.24 1.64 6.21
C PRO A 122 -7.04 2.14 7.41
N ILE A 123 -7.91 1.31 8.00
CA ILE A 123 -8.67 1.67 9.19
C ILE A 123 -7.71 1.95 10.36
N VAL A 124 -6.73 1.08 10.58
CA VAL A 124 -5.69 1.29 11.59
C VAL A 124 -4.91 2.58 11.32
N ALA A 125 -4.53 2.84 10.06
CA ALA A 125 -3.85 4.08 9.68
C ALA A 125 -4.67 5.32 10.01
N ILE A 126 -5.98 5.33 9.69
CA ILE A 126 -6.89 6.44 10.02
C ILE A 126 -6.92 6.69 11.53
N VAL A 127 -6.99 5.64 12.35
CA VAL A 127 -7.00 5.77 13.81
C VAL A 127 -5.69 6.37 14.31
N ILE A 128 -4.53 5.89 13.84
CA ILE A 128 -3.21 6.44 14.21
C ILE A 128 -3.13 7.92 13.83
N VAL A 129 -3.56 8.24 12.61
CA VAL A 129 -3.58 9.60 12.10
C VAL A 129 -4.51 10.52 12.92
N ALA A 130 -5.67 10.02 13.34
CA ALA A 130 -6.57 10.76 14.21
C ALA A 130 -5.93 11.09 15.57
N VAL A 131 -5.22 10.12 16.17
CA VAL A 131 -4.47 10.34 17.41
C VAL A 131 -3.39 11.42 17.22
N ILE A 132 -2.65 11.39 16.11
CA ILE A 132 -1.63 12.40 15.78
C ILE A 132 -2.27 13.80 15.68
N THR A 133 -3.39 13.93 14.96
CA THR A 133 -4.06 15.24 14.80
C THR A 133 -4.59 15.79 16.11
N VAL A 134 -5.15 14.93 16.97
CA VAL A 134 -5.65 15.32 18.31
C VAL A 134 -4.48 15.75 19.20
N PHE A 135 -3.38 14.99 19.20
CA PHE A 135 -2.19 15.32 19.99
C PHE A 135 -1.57 16.67 19.61
N LEU A 136 -1.61 17.02 18.33
CA LEU A 136 -1.09 18.30 17.83
C LEU A 136 -2.12 19.46 17.90
N GLY A 137 -3.34 19.19 18.37
CA GLY A 137 -4.40 20.20 18.50
C GLY A 137 -4.88 20.77 17.16
N VAL A 138 -4.80 19.98 16.09
CA VAL A 138 -5.20 20.40 14.74
C VAL A 138 -6.58 19.85 14.44
N GLU A 139 -7.51 20.72 14.03
CA GLU A 139 -8.80 20.27 13.51
C GLU A 139 -8.61 19.51 12.20
N ARG A 140 -9.08 18.26 12.19
CA ARG A 140 -8.99 17.42 11.01
C ARG A 140 -10.07 17.85 10.02
N SER A 141 -9.67 18.40 8.88
CA SER A 141 -10.55 18.45 7.71
C SER A 141 -10.87 17.01 7.33
N GLY A 142 -12.14 16.63 7.41
CA GLY A 142 -12.63 15.26 7.30
C GLY A 142 -12.55 14.69 5.89
N ASP A 143 -11.35 14.57 5.33
CA ASP A 143 -11.17 13.83 4.09
C ASP A 143 -11.11 12.33 4.40
N ILE A 144 -12.25 11.66 4.20
CA ILE A 144 -12.43 10.20 4.31
C ILE A 144 -12.22 9.58 2.92
N SER A 145 -11.11 9.93 2.25
CA SER A 145 -10.76 9.43 0.91
C SER A 145 -10.36 7.93 0.90
N ASN A 146 -10.52 7.21 2.01
CA ASN A 146 -10.18 5.79 2.17
C ASN A 146 -11.27 4.80 1.74
N LEU A 147 -12.40 5.26 1.17
CA LEU A 147 -13.45 4.37 0.66
C LEU A 147 -12.94 3.43 -0.45
N LEU A 148 -11.91 3.85 -1.18
CA LEU A 148 -11.30 3.07 -2.26
C LEU A 148 -10.67 1.77 -1.73
N SER A 149 -10.10 1.78 -0.52
CA SER A 149 -9.33 0.65 0.00
C SER A 149 -10.20 -0.53 0.46
N VAL A 150 -11.36 -0.23 1.06
CA VAL A 150 -12.33 -1.26 1.46
C VAL A 150 -12.92 -1.94 0.24
N GLY A 151 -13.31 -1.17 -0.78
CA GLY A 151 -13.82 -1.70 -2.05
C GLY A 151 -12.81 -2.61 -2.73
N THR A 152 -11.54 -2.18 -2.83
CA THR A 152 -10.46 -3.03 -3.37
C THR A 152 -10.28 -4.31 -2.55
N GLY A 153 -10.31 -4.23 -1.22
CA GLY A 153 -10.22 -5.40 -0.35
C GLY A 153 -11.32 -6.43 -0.59
N ILE A 154 -12.57 -5.98 -0.74
CA ILE A 154 -13.73 -6.83 -1.05
C ILE A 154 -13.54 -7.51 -2.42
N VAL A 155 -13.12 -6.76 -3.44
CA VAL A 155 -12.88 -7.30 -4.78
C VAL A 155 -11.79 -8.37 -4.77
N LEU A 156 -10.71 -8.17 -4.01
CA LEU A 156 -9.64 -9.16 -3.85
C LEU A 156 -10.14 -10.44 -3.16
N ILE A 157 -11.02 -10.31 -2.15
CA ILE A 157 -11.64 -11.47 -1.51
C ILE A 157 -12.54 -12.21 -2.50
N MET A 158 -13.36 -11.52 -3.29
CA MET A 158 -14.20 -12.15 -4.31
C MET A 158 -13.36 -12.87 -5.37
N ALA A 159 -12.31 -12.22 -5.87
CA ALA A 159 -11.37 -12.83 -6.82
C ALA A 159 -10.72 -14.10 -6.23
N SER A 160 -10.37 -14.09 -4.93
CA SER A 160 -9.80 -15.26 -4.26
C SER A 160 -10.73 -16.48 -4.27
N LEU A 161 -12.05 -16.27 -4.18
CA LEU A 161 -13.03 -17.36 -4.24
C LEU A 161 -13.11 -17.95 -5.64
N ILE A 162 -13.09 -17.10 -6.67
CA ILE A 162 -13.08 -17.52 -8.08
C ILE A 162 -11.83 -18.35 -8.38
N PHE A 163 -10.65 -17.89 -7.92
CA PHE A 163 -9.40 -18.60 -8.14
C PHE A 163 -9.35 -19.93 -7.38
N ARG A 164 -9.90 -19.99 -6.16
CA ARG A 164 -10.01 -21.25 -5.42
C ARG A 164 -10.90 -22.25 -6.14
N TYR A 165 -12.06 -21.81 -6.63
CA TYR A 165 -12.96 -22.67 -7.40
C TYR A 165 -12.29 -23.16 -8.70
N GLY A 166 -11.53 -22.31 -9.40
CA GLY A 166 -10.74 -22.71 -10.55
C GLY A 166 -9.69 -23.79 -10.21
N ALA A 167 -9.03 -23.67 -9.06
CA ALA A 167 -8.07 -24.67 -8.58
C ALA A 167 -8.73 -26.03 -8.27
N GLU A 168 -9.92 -26.00 -7.66
CA GLU A 168 -10.71 -27.20 -7.37
C GLU A 168 -11.14 -27.92 -8.66
N LEU A 169 -11.53 -27.16 -9.70
CA LEU A 169 -11.87 -27.72 -11.01
C LEU A 169 -10.67 -28.38 -11.71
N GLU A 170 -9.50 -27.74 -11.72
CA GLU A 170 -8.29 -28.33 -12.32
C GLU A 170 -7.89 -29.65 -11.63
N ARG A 171 -7.99 -29.73 -10.29
CA ARG A 171 -7.75 -30.97 -9.56
C ARG A 171 -8.79 -32.05 -9.86
N GLY A 172 -10.07 -31.69 -9.91
CA GLY A 172 -11.16 -32.61 -10.20
C GLY A 172 -11.06 -33.23 -11.60
N ASP A 173 -10.58 -32.46 -12.57
CA ASP A 173 -10.35 -32.93 -13.94
C ASP A 173 -9.13 -33.86 -14.02
N GLN A 174 -8.02 -33.52 -13.34
CA GLN A 174 -6.85 -34.40 -13.25
C GLN A 174 -7.15 -35.74 -12.59
N ALA A 175 -7.93 -35.77 -11.50
CA ALA A 175 -8.32 -37.00 -10.82
C ALA A 175 -9.15 -37.92 -11.73
N ARG A 176 -10.06 -37.36 -12.55
CA ARG A 176 -10.86 -38.12 -13.52
C ARG A 176 -10.01 -38.71 -14.64
N ILE A 177 -8.95 -38.01 -15.07
CA ILE A 177 -8.01 -38.52 -16.07
C ILE A 177 -7.17 -39.68 -15.52
N THR A 178 -6.79 -39.64 -14.24
CA THR A 178 -6.00 -40.72 -13.62
C THR A 178 -6.81 -41.95 -13.21
N ASP A 179 -8.10 -41.80 -12.88
CA ASP A 179 -8.97 -42.93 -12.50
C ASP A 179 -9.66 -43.60 -13.72
N GLY A 180 -9.61 -42.95 -14.89
CA GLY A 180 -10.25 -43.41 -16.13
C GLY A 180 -9.32 -44.09 -17.15
N GLY A 181 -8.05 -44.34 -16.79
CA GLY A 181 -7.05 -45.04 -17.61
C GLY A 181 -6.62 -46.36 -17.00
#